data_AF-A0A1I5QH45-F1
#
_entry.id   AF-A0A1I5QH45-F1
#
_cell.length_a   1.000
_cell.length_b   1.000
_cell.length_c   1.000
_cell.angle_alpha   90.00
_cell.angle_beta   90.00
_cell.angle_gamma   90.00
#
_symmetry.space_group_name_H-M   'P 1'
#
loop_
_entity.id
_entity.type
_entity.pdbx_description
1 polymer ?
#
loop_
_entity_poly.entity_id
_entity_poly.type
_entity_poly.pdbx_seq_one_letter_code
_entity_poly.pdbx_strand_id
1 'polypeptide(L)' 'MPQVPPQSPWRIPLVREIGVILLVKLAILLTIKAVWFTEPTVPENGTARVSERLLGTPQTSPASLNEEEPR' A
#
# COMPACT_ATOMS: atom_id res chain seq x y z
N MET A 1 -29.99 28.61 32.62
CA MET A 1 -30.26 27.90 31.35
C MET A 1 -30.02 26.41 31.58
N PRO A 2 -31.01 25.52 31.41
CA PRO A 2 -30.78 24.09 31.56
C PRO A 2 -29.89 23.58 30.42
N GLN A 3 -28.72 23.06 30.77
CA GLN A 3 -27.79 22.42 29.83
C GLN A 3 -28.31 21.01 29.52
N VAL A 4 -28.72 20.77 28.28
CA VAL A 4 -29.08 19.42 27.83
C VAL A 4 -27.77 18.66 27.61
N PRO A 5 -27.50 17.57 28.35
CA PRO A 5 -26.26 16.81 28.16
C PRO A 5 -26.23 16.23 26.75
N PRO A 6 -25.05 16.18 26.09
CA PRO A 6 -24.93 15.63 24.76
C PRO A 6 -25.36 14.16 24.77
N GLN A 7 -26.40 13.83 24.00
CA GLN A 7 -26.85 12.46 23.85
C GLN A 7 -25.80 11.70 23.02
N SER A 8 -25.16 10.70 23.64
CA SER A 8 -24.22 9.83 22.93
C SER A 8 -24.98 8.99 21.90
N PRO A 9 -24.59 9.02 20.62
CA PRO A 9 -25.27 8.25 19.56
C PRO A 9 -25.17 6.73 19.78
N TRP A 10 -24.25 6.28 20.64
CA TRP A 10 -24.07 4.89 21.03
C TRP A 10 -25.19 4.29 21.88
N ARG A 11 -26.10 5.13 22.42
CA ARG A 11 -27.27 4.63 23.15
C ARG A 11 -28.36 4.06 22.23
N ILE A 12 -28.30 4.38 20.94
CA ILE A 12 -29.27 3.90 19.96
C ILE A 12 -28.88 2.45 19.59
N PRO A 13 -29.77 1.46 19.78
CA PRO A 13 -29.46 0.06 19.49
C PRO A 13 -29.01 -0.14 18.04
N LEU A 14 -29.61 0.61 17.11
CA LEU A 14 -29.25 0.61 15.68
C LEU A 14 -27.79 1.02 15.42
N VAL A 15 -27.28 2.04 16.12
CA VAL A 15 -25.88 2.50 15.95
C VAL A 15 -24.91 1.45 16.45
N ARG A 16 -25.26 0.76 17.54
CA ARG A 16 -24.48 -0.35 18.08
C ARG A 16 -24.46 -1.55 17.12
N GLU A 17 -25.60 -1.91 16.54
CA GLU A 17 -25.70 -2.99 15.54
C GLU A 17 -24.87 -2.69 14.29
N ILE A 18 -25.02 -1.47 13.73
CA ILE A 18 -24.22 -1.02 12.59
C ILE A 18 -22.74 -1.01 12.94
N GLY A 19 -22.37 -0.54 14.13
CA GLY A 19 -20.99 -0.54 14.60
C GLY A 19 -20.38 -1.94 14.63
N VAL A 20 -21.13 -2.94 15.09
CA VAL A 20 -20.69 -4.36 15.09
C VAL A 20 -20.52 -4.86 13.66
N ILE A 21 -21.48 -4.60 12.76
CA ILE A 21 -21.38 -5.01 11.35
C ILE A 21 -20.16 -4.38 10.67
N LEU A 22 -19.92 -3.09 10.91
CA LEU A 22 -18.75 -2.38 10.40
C LEU A 22 -17.44 -2.96 10.93
N LEU A 23 -17.39 -3.31 12.22
CA LEU A 23 -16.21 -3.91 12.83
C LEU A 23 -15.92 -5.30 12.25
N VAL A 24 -16.93 -6.13 12.04
CA VAL A 24 -16.80 -7.42 11.35
C VAL A 24 -16.28 -7.22 9.93
N LYS A 25 -16.85 -6.28 9.18
CA LYS A 25 -16.41 -5.98 7.81
C LYS A 25 -14.95 -5.51 7.78
N LEU A 26 -14.56 -4.65 8.72
CA LEU A 26 -13.18 -4.18 8.85
C LEU A 26 -12.23 -5.35 9.16
N ALA A 27 -12.59 -6.24 10.07
CA ALA A 27 -11.80 -7.42 10.41
C ALA A 27 -11.61 -8.35 9.20
N ILE A 28 -12.66 -8.58 8.41
CA ILE A 28 -12.59 -9.37 7.17
C ILE A 28 -11.63 -8.71 6.17
N LEU A 29 -11.76 -7.40 5.93
CA LEU A 29 -10.88 -6.66 5.01
C LEU A 29 -9.42 -6.71 5.44
N LEU A 30 -9.14 -6.52 6.73
CA LEU A 30 -7.78 -6.60 7.27
C LEU A 30 -7.20 -8.00 7.19
N THR A 31 -8.02 -9.04 7.39
CA THR A 31 -7.60 -10.44 7.26
C THR A 31 -7.22 -10.75 5.82
N ILE A 32 -8.08 -10.40 4.86
CA ILE A 32 -7.78 -10.59 3.44
C ILE A 32 -6.52 -9.83 3.07
N LYS A 33 -6.40 -8.55 3.48
CA LYS A 33 -5.17 -7.77 3.28
C LYS A 33 -3.96 -8.50 3.86
N ALA A 34 -4.02 -8.96 5.10
CA ALA A 34 -2.89 -9.61 5.76
C ALA A 34 -2.46 -10.89 5.04
N VAL A 35 -3.39 -11.70 4.52
CA VAL A 35 -3.10 -12.91 3.74
C VAL A 35 -2.48 -12.57 2.39
N TRP A 36 -3.06 -11.61 1.66
CA TRP A 36 -2.58 -11.21 0.33
C TRP A 36 -1.25 -10.45 0.37
N PHE A 37 -0.95 -9.76 1.47
CA PHE A 37 0.32 -9.05 1.69
C PHE A 37 1.28 -9.82 2.61
N THR A 38 1.00 -11.09 2.89
CA THR A 38 1.88 -11.95 3.69
C THR A 38 3.07 -12.46 2.86
N GLU A 39 2.87 -12.66 1.56
CA GLU A 39 3.98 -12.87 0.65
C GLU A 39 4.72 -11.54 0.44
N PRO A 40 6.06 -11.50 0.56
CA PRO A 40 6.81 -10.29 0.32
C PRO A 40 6.61 -9.86 -1.13
N THR A 41 5.70 -8.90 -1.37
CA THR A 41 5.48 -8.30 -2.69
C THR A 41 6.68 -7.48 -3.17
N VAL A 42 7.69 -7.32 -2.31
CA VAL A 42 8.98 -6.76 -2.66
C VAL A 42 9.96 -7.93 -2.73
N PRO A 43 10.44 -8.30 -3.94
CA PRO A 43 11.56 -9.22 -4.08
C PRO A 43 12.73 -8.72 -3.22
N GLU A 44 13.52 -9.60 -2.61
CA GLU A 44 14.64 -9.18 -1.74
C GLU A 44 15.58 -8.15 -2.39
N ASN A 45 15.67 -8.15 -3.73
CA ASN A 45 16.46 -7.20 -4.53
C ASN A 45 15.60 -6.17 -5.32
N GLY A 46 14.30 -6.08 -5.07
CA GLY A 46 13.36 -5.23 -5.82
C GLY A 46 13.65 -3.75 -5.64
N THR A 47 13.90 -3.32 -4.40
CA THR A 47 14.31 -1.95 -4.07
C THR A 47 15.65 -1.59 -4.70
N ALA A 48 16.62 -2.51 -4.65
CA ALA A 48 17.94 -2.33 -5.27
C ALA A 48 17.86 -2.21 -6.81
N ARG A 49 17.06 -3.06 -7.47
CA ARG A 49 16.81 -3.03 -8.92
C ARG A 49 16.06 -1.77 -9.37
N VAL A 50 15.20 -1.22 -8.53
CA VAL A 50 14.47 0.03 -8.80
C VAL A 50 15.38 1.23 -8.58
N SER A 51 16.18 1.26 -7.50
CA SER A 51 17.17 2.31 -7.29
C SER A 51 18.22 2.32 -8.40
N GLU A 52 18.64 1.16 -8.88
CA GLU A 52 19.64 1.05 -9.95
C GLU A 52 19.10 1.54 -11.31
N ARG A 53 17.79 1.33 -11.58
CA ARG A 53 17.10 1.88 -12.76
C ARG A 53 16.75 3.36 -12.65
N LEU A 54 16.43 3.86 -11.46
CA LEU A 54 16.01 5.24 -11.25
C LEU A 54 17.19 6.20 -11.01
N LEU A 55 18.24 5.76 -10.32
CA LEU A 55 19.45 6.56 -10.06
C LEU A 55 20.56 6.32 -11.09
N GLY A 56 20.44 5.30 -11.94
CA GLY A 56 21.38 5.02 -13.02
C GLY A 56 22.76 4.57 -12.52
N THR A 57 23.04 3.27 -12.57
CA THR A 57 23.83 2.76 -13.69
C THR A 57 24.56 3.77 -14.59
N PRO A 58 25.77 4.33 -14.33
CA PRO A 58 26.55 4.86 -15.45
C PRO A 58 26.76 3.68 -16.39
N GLN A 59 26.12 3.69 -17.55
CA GLN A 59 26.34 2.70 -18.60
C GLN A 59 27.79 2.86 -19.08
N THR A 60 28.74 2.20 -18.44
CA THR A 60 29.91 1.72 -19.16
C THR A 60 29.47 0.40 -19.79
N SER A 61 28.77 0.51 -20.93
CA SER A 61 28.59 -0.61 -21.84
C SER A 61 29.92 -0.81 -22.57
N PRO A 62 30.63 -1.94 -22.41
CA PRO A 62 31.86 -2.20 -23.17
C PRO A 62 31.56 -2.90 -24.51
N ALA A 63 30.38 -2.68 -25.11
CA ALA A 63 29.99 -3.31 -26.36
C ALA A 63 29.48 -2.28 -27.37
N SER A 64 30.24 -2.14 -28.47
CA SER A 64 29.90 -1.52 -29.75
C SER A 64 30.02 0.02 -29.79
N LEU A 65 31.14 0.68 -30.10
CA LEU A 65 32.28 0.28 -30.94
C LEU A 65 31.84 -0.43 -32.23
N ASN A 66 30.85 0.16 -32.90
CA ASN A 66 30.68 0.02 -34.34
C ASN A 66 30.58 1.45 -34.88
N GLU A 67 31.74 1.96 -35.28
CA GLU A 67 31.87 3.09 -36.20
C GLU A 67 30.86 2.98 -37.36
N GLU A 68 29.91 3.91 -37.46
CA GLU A 68 29.38 4.29 -38.76
C GLU A 68 30.37 5.29 -39.39
N GLU A 69 31.18 4.79 -40.31
CA GLU A 69 31.96 5.62 -41.25
C GLU A 69 31.05 6.04 -42.42
N PRO A 70 30.77 7.34 -42.61
CA PRO A 70 29.98 7.81 -43.74
C PRO A 70 30.80 7.75 -45.03
N ARG A 71 30.28 7.04 -46.04
CA ARG A 71 30.74 7.11 -47.44
C ARG A 71 29.89 8.07 -48.26
#